data_AF-A0A537R3K4-F1
#
_entry.id   AF-A0A537R3K4-F1
#
_cell.length_a   1.000
_cell.length_b   1.000
_cell.length_c   1.000
_cell.angle_alpha   90.00
_cell.angle_beta   90.00
_cell.angle_gamma   90.00
#
_symmetry.space_group_name_H-M   'P 1'
#
loop_
_entity.id
_entity.type
_entity.pdbx_description
1 polymer ?
#
loop_
_entity_poly.entity_id
_entity_poly.type
_entity_poly.pdbx_seq_one_letter_code
_entity_poly.pdbx_strand_id
1 'polypeptide(L)'
;MGVRVQREDFDVGAEVRRLTAGRTDIGAIVTFTGIMRSENDGTSVSGMTLEHYPGMTEAELARVEAEAGNRWPLQASLIVHRVGALNPGDDIVLVVTA
;
A
#
# COMPACT_ATOMS: atom_id res chain seq x y z
N MET A 1 -3.40 12.26 -2.32
CA MET A 1 -3.61 11.59 -1.02
C MET A 1 -4.73 10.59 -1.23
N GLY A 2 -4.51 9.32 -0.90
CA GLY A 2 -5.48 8.27 -1.16
C GLY A 2 -5.18 6.99 -0.40
N VAL A 3 -6.24 6.32 0.04
CA VAL A 3 -6.19 5.02 0.72
C VAL A 3 -7.15 4.08 0.01
N ARG A 4 -6.73 2.84 -0.22
CA ARG A 4 -7.56 1.81 -0.82
C ARG A 4 -7.31 0.46 -0.17
N VAL A 5 -8.38 -0.20 0.26
CA VAL A 5 -8.35 -1.60 0.67
C VAL A 5 -9.07 -2.40 -0.42
N GLN A 6 -8.41 -3.44 -0.95
CA GLN A 6 -8.92 -4.23 -2.07
C GLN A 6 -8.48 -5.68 -1.98
N ARG A 7 -9.02 -6.58 -2.81
CA ARG A 7 -8.57 -7.99 -2.85
C ARG A 7 -7.59 -8.23 -4.00
N GLU A 8 -7.87 -7.55 -5.10
CA GLU A 8 -7.17 -7.65 -6.36
C GLU A 8 -5.74 -7.15 -6.22
N ASP A 9 -4.87 -7.66 -7.08
CA ASP A 9 -3.50 -7.19 -7.16
C ASP A 9 -3.40 -5.75 -7.67
N PHE A 10 -2.23 -5.13 -7.54
CA PHE A 10 -1.93 -3.80 -8.06
C PHE A 10 -0.64 -3.78 -8.88
N ASP A 11 -0.55 -2.87 -9.86
CA ASP A 11 0.69 -2.62 -10.58
C ASP A 11 1.33 -1.34 -10.04
N VAL A 12 2.50 -1.48 -9.40
CA VAL A 12 3.24 -0.37 -8.78
C VAL A 12 3.49 0.76 -9.77
N GLY A 13 3.93 0.42 -10.99
CA GLY A 13 4.22 1.41 -12.02
C GLY A 13 2.96 2.17 -12.46
N ALA A 14 1.82 1.50 -12.55
CA ALA A 14 0.55 2.08 -12.96
C ALA A 14 -0.01 2.99 -11.87
N GLU A 15 0.11 2.62 -10.60
CA GLU A 15 -0.26 3.49 -9.49
C GLU A 15 0.63 4.74 -9.42
N VAL A 16 1.95 4.58 -9.58
CA VAL A 16 2.88 5.72 -9.64
C VAL A 16 2.54 6.64 -10.81
N ARG A 17 2.33 6.10 -12.02
CA ARG A 17 1.93 6.88 -13.20
C ARG A 17 0.60 7.61 -12.99
N ARG A 18 -0.38 6.97 -12.33
CA ARG A 18 -1.65 7.62 -11.98
C ARG A 18 -1.46 8.77 -11.00
N LEU A 19 -0.63 8.57 -9.97
CA LEU A 19 -0.39 9.57 -8.92
C LEU A 19 0.30 10.83 -9.47
N THR A 20 1.16 10.69 -10.47
CA THR A 20 1.95 11.79 -11.04
C THR A 20 1.42 12.32 -12.38
N ALA A 21 0.36 11.73 -12.93
CA ALA A 21 -0.19 12.13 -14.22
C ALA A 21 -0.52 13.63 -14.24
N GLY A 22 0.12 14.38 -15.16
CA GLY A 22 -0.09 15.82 -15.33
C GLY A 22 0.52 16.70 -14.24
N ARG A 23 1.26 16.14 -13.28
CA ARG A 23 1.91 16.89 -12.20
C ARG A 23 3.36 17.20 -12.53
N THR A 24 3.74 18.46 -12.39
CA THR A 24 5.10 18.95 -12.60
C THR A 24 5.75 19.47 -11.32
N ASP A 25 5.05 19.37 -10.19
CA ASP A 25 5.48 19.82 -8.86
C ASP A 25 6.10 18.71 -8.00
N ILE A 26 6.08 17.47 -8.49
CA ILE A 26 6.68 16.30 -7.86
C ILE A 26 8.10 16.10 -8.38
N GLY A 27 9.09 16.19 -7.49
CA GLY A 27 10.51 16.04 -7.83
C GLY A 27 11.10 14.67 -7.49
N ALA A 28 10.43 13.88 -6.65
CA ALA A 28 10.88 12.56 -6.22
C ALA A 28 9.69 11.66 -5.89
N ILE A 29 9.90 10.35 -5.97
CA ILE A 29 8.90 9.34 -5.59
C ILE A 29 9.62 8.27 -4.79
N VAL A 30 9.05 7.88 -3.67
CA VAL A 30 9.49 6.71 -2.90
C VAL A 30 8.34 5.72 -2.86
N THR A 31 8.66 4.46 -3.18
CA THR A 31 7.71 3.35 -3.12
C THR A 31 8.18 2.32 -2.12
N PHE A 32 7.24 1.79 -1.35
CA PHE A 32 7.42 0.59 -0.53
C PHE A 32 6.38 -0.44 -0.95
N THR A 33 6.84 -1.64 -1.29
CA THR A 33 5.97 -2.79 -1.57
C THR A 33 6.26 -3.88 -0.55
N GLY A 34 5.25 -4.26 0.22
CA GLY A 34 5.33 -5.44 1.09
C GLY A 34 4.87 -6.67 0.33
N ILE A 35 5.66 -7.75 0.41
CA ILE A 35 5.45 -8.99 -0.35
C ILE A 35 5.26 -10.13 0.65
N MET A 36 4.35 -11.06 0.36
CA MET A 36 4.15 -12.25 1.18
C MET A 36 5.40 -13.14 1.13
N ARG A 37 5.96 -13.45 2.30
CA ARG A 37 7.10 -14.37 2.42
C ARG A 37 6.61 -15.82 2.51
N SER A 38 7.42 -16.76 2.00
CA SER A 38 7.20 -18.21 2.12
C SER A 38 7.63 -18.79 3.46
N GLU A 39 8.17 -17.97 4.37
CA GLU A 39 8.67 -18.39 5.67
C GLU A 39 8.24 -17.37 6.74
N ASN A 40 7.80 -17.90 7.88
CA ASN A 40 7.54 -17.12 9.08
C ASN A 40 8.06 -17.89 10.30
N ASP A 41 8.97 -17.27 11.06
CA ASP A 41 9.59 -17.85 12.27
C ASP A 41 10.13 -19.27 12.07
N GLY A 42 10.88 -19.50 10.97
CA GLY A 42 11.47 -20.81 10.66
C GLY A 42 10.48 -21.85 10.12
N THR A 43 9.20 -21.49 9.97
CA THR A 43 8.15 -22.37 9.45
C THR A 43 7.77 -21.96 8.03
N SER A 44 7.75 -22.92 7.11
CA SER A 44 7.26 -22.69 5.75
C SER A 44 5.77 -22.38 5.74
N VAL A 45 5.38 -21.30 5.07
CA VAL A 45 4.00 -20.85 4.93
C VAL A 45 3.60 -20.98 3.46
N SER A 46 2.53 -21.73 3.20
CA SER A 46 2.01 -21.95 1.84
C SER A 46 0.97 -20.92 1.41
N GLY A 47 0.37 -20.18 2.36
CA GLY A 47 -0.69 -19.23 2.10
C GLY A 47 -1.11 -18.50 3.39
N MET A 48 -1.67 -17.31 3.25
CA MET A 48 -2.25 -16.53 4.34
C MET A 48 -3.56 -15.91 3.88
N THR A 49 -4.55 -15.81 4.77
CA THR A 49 -5.75 -15.00 4.53
C THR A 49 -5.71 -13.78 5.43
N LEU A 50 -5.65 -12.59 4.83
CA LEU A 50 -5.75 -11.33 5.55
C LEU A 50 -7.20 -10.92 5.69
N GLU A 51 -7.73 -11.05 6.89
CA GLU A 51 -9.03 -10.48 7.24
C GLU A 51 -8.88 -9.04 7.71
N HIS A 52 -9.91 -8.24 7.49
CA HIS A 52 -9.98 -6.88 7.98
C HIS A 52 -11.39 -6.59 8.46
N TYR A 53 -11.52 -5.64 9.40
CA TYR A 53 -12.81 -5.09 9.77
C TYR A 53 -13.17 -3.99 8.79
N PRO A 54 -14.20 -4.18 7.94
CA PRO A 54 -14.55 -3.20 6.92
C PRO A 54 -14.81 -1.82 7.54
N GLY A 55 -14.18 -0.79 7.00
CA GLY A 55 -14.28 0.59 7.46
C GLY A 55 -13.29 0.97 8.57
N MET A 56 -12.90 0.04 9.45
CA MET A 56 -11.90 0.31 10.50
C MET A 56 -10.49 0.39 9.91
N THR A 57 -10.13 -0.55 9.04
CA THR A 57 -8.81 -0.58 8.41
C THR A 57 -8.60 0.63 7.52
N GLU A 58 -9.58 1.00 6.71
CA GLU A 58 -9.55 2.21 5.88
C GLU A 58 -9.40 3.47 6.74
N ALA A 59 -10.12 3.56 7.87
CA ALA A 59 -10.04 4.71 8.76
C ALA A 59 -8.65 4.86 9.41
N GLU A 60 -8.05 3.77 9.90
CA GLU A 60 -6.71 3.82 10.48
C GLU A 60 -5.62 4.12 9.45
N LEU A 61 -5.73 3.55 8.24
CA LEU A 61 -4.81 3.88 7.15
C LEU A 61 -4.94 5.36 6.74
N ALA A 62 -6.17 5.90 6.66
CA ALA A 62 -6.39 7.32 6.40
C ALA A 62 -5.85 8.21 7.52
N ARG A 63 -5.95 7.77 8.77
CA ARG A 63 -5.36 8.48 9.92
C ARG A 63 -3.84 8.56 9.81
N VAL A 64 -3.18 7.45 9.48
CA VAL A 64 -1.71 7.40 9.29
C VAL A 64 -1.27 8.24 8.09
N GLU A 65 -2.01 8.19 6.99
CA GLU A 65 -1.75 9.01 5.80
C GLU A 65 -1.84 10.51 6.11
N ALA A 66 -2.90 10.93 6.80
CA ALA A 66 -3.07 12.32 7.22
C ALA A 66 -1.98 12.75 8.22
N GLU A 67 -1.60 11.87 9.15
CA GLU A 67 -0.51 12.11 10.09
C GLU A 67 0.84 12.30 9.36
N ALA A 68 1.10 11.52 8.31
CA ALA A 68 2.29 11.71 7.48
C ALA A 68 2.25 13.06 6.74
N GLY A 69 1.11 13.44 6.16
CA GLY A 69 0.92 14.75 5.52
C GLY A 69 1.07 15.94 6.48
N ASN A 70 0.78 15.76 7.76
CA ASN A 70 1.00 16.78 8.79
C ASN A 70 2.47 16.88 9.22
N ARG A 71 3.23 15.78 9.16
CA ARG A 71 4.63 15.71 9.59
C ARG A 71 5.61 16.09 8.48
N TRP A 72 5.28 15.80 7.22
CA TRP A 72 6.13 16.03 6.06
C TRP A 72 5.37 16.75 4.96
N PRO A 73 6.05 17.63 4.19
CA PRO A 73 5.42 18.39 3.11
C PRO A 73 5.23 17.53 1.85
N LEU A 74 4.47 16.44 1.96
CA LEU A 74 4.21 15.53 0.85
C LEU A 74 3.31 16.19 -0.19
N GLN A 75 3.73 16.18 -1.44
CA GLN A 75 2.94 16.59 -2.60
C GLN A 75 1.87 15.54 -2.93
N ALA A 76 2.18 14.25 -2.71
CA ALA A 76 1.26 13.15 -2.95
C ALA A 76 1.54 11.94 -2.05
N SER A 77 0.51 11.15 -1.84
CA SER A 77 0.58 9.88 -1.12
C SER A 77 -0.48 8.92 -1.66
N LEU A 78 -0.18 7.63 -1.62
CA LEU A 78 -1.10 6.54 -1.88
C LEU A 78 -0.77 5.36 -0.96
N ILE A 79 -1.78 4.78 -0.32
CA ILE A 79 -1.68 3.49 0.36
C ILE A 79 -2.69 2.54 -0.28
N VAL A 80 -2.21 1.41 -0.81
CA VAL A 80 -3.05 0.28 -1.25
C VAL A 80 -2.74 -0.91 -0.36
N HIS A 81 -3.75 -1.48 0.29
CA HIS A 81 -3.59 -2.65 1.15
C HIS A 81 -4.50 -3.77 0.67
N ARG A 82 -3.92 -4.95 0.40
CA ARG A 82 -4.68 -6.13 -0.02
C ARG A 82 -5.22 -6.91 1.17
N VAL A 83 -6.38 -7.52 0.96
CA VAL A 83 -7.07 -8.41 1.89
C VAL A 83 -7.52 -9.68 1.16
N GLY A 84 -7.89 -10.72 1.90
CA GLY A 84 -8.24 -12.02 1.34
C GLY A 84 -7.03 -12.95 1.24
N ALA A 85 -7.15 -13.96 0.38
CA ALA A 85 -6.14 -15.01 0.23
C ALA A 85 -4.92 -14.49 -0.53
N LEU A 86 -3.74 -14.80 0.01
CA LEU A 86 -2.43 -14.44 -0.52
C LEU A 86 -1.52 -15.67 -0.51
N ASN A 87 -0.67 -15.76 -1.52
CA ASN A 87 0.38 -16.76 -1.65
C ASN A 87 1.77 -16.10 -1.53
N PRO A 88 2.81 -16.86 -1.15
CA PRO A 88 4.16 -16.35 -1.17
C PRO A 88 4.54 -15.74 -2.53
N GLY A 89 5.09 -14.53 -2.50
CA GLY A 89 5.39 -13.72 -3.68
C GLY A 89 4.30 -12.72 -4.07
N ASP A 90 3.08 -12.83 -3.53
CA ASP A 90 2.03 -11.85 -3.79
C ASP A 90 2.36 -10.51 -3.13
N ASP A 91 2.15 -9.42 -3.86
CA ASP A 91 2.19 -8.08 -3.30
C ASP A 91 1.03 -7.90 -2.31
N ILE A 92 1.31 -7.39 -1.11
CA ILE A 92 0.33 -7.22 -0.02
C ILE A 92 -0.04 -5.75 0.13
N VAL A 93 0.97 -4.88 0.16
CA VAL A 93 0.79 -3.46 0.45
C VAL A 93 1.68 -2.64 -0.47
N LEU A 94 1.15 -1.54 -0.98
CA LEU A 94 1.89 -0.51 -1.67
C LEU A 94 1.73 0.81 -0.92
N VAL A 95 2.85 1.45 -0.62
CA VAL A 95 2.89 2.84 -0.20
C VAL A 95 3.69 3.64 -1.22
N VAL A 96 3.11 4.72 -1.71
CA VAL A 96 3.78 5.69 -2.58
C VAL A 96 3.76 7.03 -1.87
N THR A 97 4.90 7.70 -1.75
CA THR A 97 5.01 9.08 -1.29
C THR A 97 5.77 9.91 -2.32
N ALA A 98 5.37 11.17 -2.48
CA ALA A 98 5.92 12.10 -3.46
C ALA A 98 5.86 13.53 -2.96
#